data_AF-A0A0F9HQB4-F1
#
_entry.id   AF-A0A0F9HQB4-F1
#
_cell.length_a   1.000
_cell.length_b   1.000
_cell.length_c   1.000
_cell.angle_alpha   90.00
_cell.angle_beta   90.00
_cell.angle_gamma   90.00
#
_symmetry.space_group_name_H-M   'P 1'
#
loop_
_entity.id
_entity.type
_entity.pdbx_description
1 polymer ?
#
loop_
_entity_poly.entity_id
_entity_poly.type
_entity_poly.pdbx_seq_one_letter_code
_entity_poly.pdbx_strand_id
1 'polypeptide(L)'
;MKHLAKIGAGLLVAALILIWQIQTLYALIILVAVGIIDLILVFKKKDTISAWIHSLFPKQVDIGIMIGLGVYTWAIFGFAGFLPVCIGVIIGHLFWSEGG
;
A
#
# COMPACT_ATOMS: atom_id res chain seq x y z
N MET A 1 10.14 9.00 13.05
CA MET A 1 9.05 8.20 12.43
C MET A 1 8.51 8.75 11.11
N LYS A 2 8.64 10.05 10.78
CA LYS A 2 8.46 10.54 9.39
C LYS A 2 9.33 9.79 8.37
N HIS A 3 10.48 9.27 8.81
CA HIS A 3 11.35 8.41 8.01
C HIS A 3 10.72 7.06 7.65
N LEU A 4 9.83 6.49 8.47
CA LEU A 4 9.19 5.19 8.19
C LEU A 4 8.18 5.29 7.05
N ALA A 5 7.36 6.35 7.02
CA ALA A 5 6.44 6.61 5.90
C ALA A 5 7.22 6.86 4.59
N LYS A 6 8.34 7.58 4.65
CA LYS A 6 9.24 7.79 3.50
C LYS A 6 9.88 6.49 3.00
N ILE A 7 10.33 5.64 3.91
CA ILE A 7 10.90 4.32 3.58
C ILE A 7 9.83 3.43 2.95
N GLY A 8 8.62 3.39 3.53
CA GLY A 8 7.48 2.65 3.01
C GLY A 8 7.07 3.12 1.61
N ALA A 9 7.03 4.43 1.36
CA ALA A 9 6.73 4.97 0.04
C ALA A 9 7.85 4.70 -0.98
N GLY A 10 9.13 4.76 -0.56
CA GLY A 10 10.26 4.36 -1.41
C GLY A 10 10.20 2.89 -1.80
N LEU A 11 9.82 2.02 -0.86
CA LEU A 11 9.58 0.60 -1.12
C LEU A 11 8.39 0.37 -2.05
N LEU A 12 7.31 1.15 -1.92
CA LEU A 12 6.18 1.11 -2.85
C LEU A 12 6.62 1.44 -4.27
N VAL A 13 7.42 2.50 -4.45
CA VAL A 13 7.96 2.88 -5.77
C VAL A 13 8.87 1.78 -6.32
N ALA A 14 9.73 1.19 -5.48
CA ALA A 14 10.57 0.06 -5.89
C ALA A 14 9.75 -1.16 -6.33
N ALA A 15 8.66 -1.47 -5.61
CA ALA A 15 7.73 -2.53 -6.00
C ALA A 15 7.09 -2.26 -7.37
N LEU A 16 6.65 -1.02 -7.64
CA LEU A 16 6.08 -0.65 -8.94
C LEU A 16 7.08 -0.82 -10.08
N ILE A 17 8.36 -0.45 -9.87
CA ILE A 17 9.43 -0.67 -10.87
C ILE A 17 9.66 -2.16 -11.12
N LEU A 18 9.61 -2.99 -10.07
CA LEU A 18 9.79 -4.44 -10.21
C LEU A 18 8.60 -5.10 -10.91
N ILE A 19 7.37 -4.63 -10.67
CA ILE A 19 6.18 -5.05 -11.42
C ILE A 19 6.37 -4.74 -12.90
N TRP A 20 6.84 -3.52 -13.22
CA TRP A 20 7.13 -3.13 -14.60
C TRP A 20 8.19 -4.02 -15.27
N GLN A 21 9.19 -4.47 -14.51
CA GLN A 21 10.22 -5.40 -14.98
C GLN A 21 9.79 -6.89 -14.97
N ILE A 22 8.52 -7.19 -14.66
CA ILE A 22 7.98 -8.56 -14.60
C ILE A 22 8.70 -9.42 -13.53
N GLN A 23 9.30 -8.77 -12.53
CA GLN A 23 9.99 -9.41 -11.40
C GLN A 23 8.99 -9.68 -10.26
N THR A 24 7.96 -10.47 -10.58
CA THR A 24 6.76 -10.69 -9.76
C THR A 24 7.07 -11.10 -8.31
N LEU A 25 8.00 -12.05 -8.11
CA LEU A 25 8.33 -12.55 -6.78
C LEU A 25 8.93 -11.46 -5.87
N TYR A 26 9.88 -10.68 -6.40
CA TYR A 26 10.55 -9.61 -5.66
C TYR A 26 9.59 -8.45 -5.37
N ALA A 27 8.74 -8.09 -6.34
CA ALA A 27 7.70 -7.10 -6.14
C ALA A 27 6.74 -7.49 -5.00
N LEU A 28 6.34 -8.77 -4.93
CA LEU A 28 5.45 -9.27 -3.88
C LEU A 28 6.07 -9.18 -2.49
N ILE A 29 7.33 -9.58 -2.34
CA ILE A 29 8.05 -9.50 -1.05
C ILE A 29 8.07 -8.05 -0.56
N ILE A 30 8.32 -7.10 -1.47
CA ILE A 30 8.37 -5.68 -1.12
C ILE A 30 6.96 -5.16 -0.81
N LEU A 31 5.93 -5.54 -1.56
CA LEU A 31 4.55 -5.15 -1.28
C LEU A 31 4.07 -5.65 0.09
N VAL A 32 4.44 -6.87 0.47
CA VAL A 32 4.14 -7.40 1.82
C VAL A 32 4.85 -6.55 2.88
N ALA A 33 6.11 -6.20 2.68
CA ALA A 33 6.85 -5.34 3.60
C ALA A 33 6.21 -3.94 3.71
N VAL A 34 5.80 -3.35 2.59
CA VAL A 34 5.07 -2.06 2.55
C VAL A 34 3.75 -2.16 3.31
N GLY A 35 2.97 -3.23 3.07
CA GLY A 35 1.71 -3.47 3.77
C GLY A 35 1.89 -3.60 5.28
N ILE A 36 2.93 -4.31 5.74
CA ILE A 36 3.24 -4.43 7.18
C ILE A 36 3.61 -3.07 7.77
N ILE A 37 4.45 -2.28 7.07
CA ILE A 37 4.83 -0.93 7.52
C ILE A 37 3.61 -0.03 7.62
N ASP A 38 2.73 -0.06 6.63
CA ASP A 38 1.50 0.74 6.62
C ASP A 38 0.56 0.33 7.75
N LEU A 39 0.37 -0.98 7.97
CA LEU A 39 -0.42 -1.51 9.09
C LEU A 39 0.13 -1.03 10.44
N ILE A 40 1.45 -1.06 10.64
CA ILE A 40 2.09 -0.55 11.87
C ILE A 40 1.84 0.96 12.03
N LEU A 41 1.88 1.74 10.96
CA LEU A 41 1.61 3.19 10.99
C LEU A 41 0.14 3.47 11.34
N VAL A 42 -0.80 2.70 10.76
CA VAL A 42 -2.23 2.74 11.07
C VAL A 42 -2.49 2.42 12.53
N PHE A 43 -1.96 1.30 13.06
CA PHE A 43 -2.12 0.93 14.47
C PHE A 43 -1.55 1.97 15.44
N LYS A 44 -0.54 2.72 15.02
CA LYS A 44 0.06 3.79 15.84
C LYS A 44 -0.63 5.16 15.66
N LYS A 45 -1.76 5.24 14.93
CA LYS A 45 -2.47 6.49 14.58
C LYS A 45 -1.52 7.58 14.07
N LYS A 46 -0.60 7.23 13.17
CA LYS A 46 0.37 8.17 12.59
C LYS A 46 0.13 8.34 11.10
N ASP A 47 0.71 9.41 10.53
CA ASP A 47 0.71 9.64 9.08
C ASP A 47 1.08 8.36 8.32
N THR A 48 0.12 7.85 7.54
CA THR A 48 0.24 6.63 6.75
C THR A 48 1.04 6.87 5.48
N ILE A 49 1.40 5.79 4.78
CA ILE A 49 2.11 5.90 3.50
C ILE A 49 1.26 6.68 2.48
N SER A 50 -0.05 6.43 2.45
CA SER A 50 -0.99 7.15 1.58
C SER A 50 -1.11 8.64 1.94
N ALA A 51 -1.09 9.02 3.22
CA ALA A 51 -1.07 10.43 3.63
C ALA A 51 0.20 11.16 3.14
N TRP A 52 1.35 10.48 3.16
CA TRP A 52 2.59 11.02 2.63
C TRP A 52 2.59 11.11 1.10
N ILE A 53 2.07 10.10 0.40
CA ILE A 53 1.93 10.12 -1.07
C ILE A 53 0.98 11.24 -1.51
N HIS A 54 -0.13 11.46 -0.81
CA HIS A 54 -1.03 12.60 -1.04
C HIS A 54 -0.36 13.97 -0.87
N SER A 55 0.68 14.05 -0.03
CA SER A 55 1.45 15.29 0.13
C SER A 55 2.38 15.58 -1.06
N LEU A 56 2.67 14.57 -1.89
CA LEU A 56 3.59 14.67 -3.03
C LEU A 56 2.88 14.60 -4.38
N PHE A 57 1.76 13.89 -4.46
CA PHE A 57 1.02 13.66 -5.68
C PHE A 57 -0.47 13.96 -5.48
N PRO A 58 -1.16 14.46 -6.53
CA PRO A 58 -2.58 14.70 -6.45
C PRO A 58 -3.34 13.38 -6.21
N LYS A 59 -4.46 13.47 -5.47
CA LYS A 59 -5.28 12.34 -5.03
C LYS A 59 -5.63 11.32 -6.11
N GLN A 60 -5.72 11.73 -7.38
CA GLN A 60 -5.98 10.81 -8.48
C GLN A 60 -4.86 9.79 -8.70
N VAL A 61 -3.60 10.16 -8.42
CA VAL A 61 -2.44 9.28 -8.60
C VAL A 61 -2.43 8.17 -7.55
N ASP A 62 -2.74 8.49 -6.29
CA ASP A 62 -2.84 7.50 -5.21
C ASP A 62 -3.94 6.47 -5.49
N ILE A 63 -5.11 6.95 -5.92
CA ILE A 63 -6.22 6.08 -6.34
C ILE A 63 -5.81 5.17 -7.51
N GLY A 64 -5.09 5.73 -8.51
CA GLY A 64 -4.58 4.95 -9.63
C GLY A 64 -3.62 3.84 -9.21
N ILE A 65 -2.72 4.14 -8.27
CA ILE A 65 -1.77 3.14 -7.71
C ILE A 65 -2.53 2.06 -6.95
N MET A 66 -3.52 2.42 -6.12
CA MET A 66 -4.33 1.45 -5.39
C MET A 66 -5.12 0.52 -6.33
N ILE A 67 -5.76 1.08 -7.37
CA ILE A 67 -6.49 0.28 -8.38
C ILE A 67 -5.53 -0.64 -9.13
N GLY A 68 -4.37 -0.12 -9.56
CA GLY A 68 -3.35 -0.89 -10.27
C GLY A 68 -2.83 -2.06 -9.44
N LEU A 69 -2.52 -1.81 -8.16
CA LEU A 69 -2.12 -2.87 -7.22
C LEU A 69 -3.26 -3.87 -6.99
N GLY A 70 -4.51 -3.42 -6.85
CA GLY A 70 -5.67 -4.30 -6.72
C GLY A 70 -5.84 -5.24 -7.91
N VAL A 71 -5.80 -4.71 -9.14
CA VAL A 71 -5.89 -5.49 -10.38
C VAL A 71 -4.71 -6.45 -10.51
N TYR A 72 -3.49 -5.99 -10.23
CA TYR A 72 -2.30 -6.84 -10.26
C TYR A 72 -2.40 -8.00 -9.25
N THR A 73 -2.82 -7.71 -8.02
CA THR A 73 -2.94 -8.72 -6.96
C THR A 73 -4.04 -9.74 -7.29
N TRP A 74 -5.16 -9.29 -7.87
CA TRP A 74 -6.20 -10.17 -8.39
C TRP A 74 -5.69 -11.04 -9.55
N ALA A 75 -4.94 -10.47 -10.49
CA ALA A 75 -4.39 -11.21 -11.62
C ALA A 75 -3.39 -12.31 -11.18
N ILE A 76 -2.61 -12.08 -10.13
CA ILE A 76 -1.61 -13.02 -9.63
C ILE A 76 -2.21 -14.10 -8.70
N PHE A 77 -3.10 -13.73 -7.78
CA PHE A 77 -3.57 -14.63 -6.71
C PHE A 77 -5.05 -15.02 -6.81
N GLY A 78 -5.78 -14.50 -7.80
CA GLY A 78 -7.22 -14.68 -7.89
C GLY A 78 -7.98 -14.04 -6.72
N PHE A 79 -9.23 -14.45 -6.54
CA PHE A 79 -10.12 -13.90 -5.51
C PHE A 79 -9.63 -14.16 -4.07
N ALA A 80 -8.91 -15.27 -3.86
CA ALA A 80 -8.43 -15.70 -2.55
C ALA A 80 -7.34 -14.79 -1.97
N GLY A 81 -6.46 -14.22 -2.81
CA GLY A 81 -5.44 -13.26 -2.39
C GLY A 81 -5.92 -11.80 -2.38
N PHE A 82 -7.02 -11.50 -3.08
CA PHE A 82 -7.62 -10.17 -3.16
C PHE A 82 -8.41 -9.82 -1.89
N LEU A 83 -9.16 -10.77 -1.34
CA LEU A 83 -10.02 -10.56 -0.18
C LEU A 83 -9.27 -10.02 1.06
N PRO A 84 -8.11 -10.57 1.46
CA PRO A 84 -7.35 -10.07 2.63
C PRO A 84 -6.82 -8.65 2.43
N VAL A 85 -6.45 -8.27 1.20
CA VAL A 85 -5.98 -6.92 0.88
C VAL A 85 -7.13 -5.92 0.99
N CYS A 86 -8.31 -6.26 0.44
CA CYS A 86 -9.50 -5.42 0.59
C CYS A 86 -9.95 -5.30 2.05
N ILE A 87 -9.93 -6.40 2.82
CA ILE A 87 -10.24 -6.37 4.25
C ILE A 87 -9.25 -5.48 5.00
N GLY A 88 -7.95 -5.57 4.70
CA GLY A 88 -6.93 -4.71 5.30
C GLY A 88 -7.15 -3.22 5.00
N VAL A 89 -7.50 -2.88 3.76
CA VAL A 89 -7.83 -1.50 3.35
C VAL A 89 -9.10 -0.99 4.04
N ILE A 90 -10.16 -1.81 4.11
CA ILE A 90 -11.43 -1.47 4.75
C ILE A 90 -11.24 -1.28 6.26
N ILE A 91 -10.56 -2.20 6.93
CA ILE A 91 -10.19 -2.10 8.35
C ILE A 91 -9.37 -0.82 8.57
N GLY A 92 -8.34 -0.59 7.74
CA GLY A 92 -7.53 0.62 7.81
C GLY A 92 -8.37 1.90 7.73
N HIS A 93 -9.34 1.96 6.81
CA HIS A 93 -10.24 3.10 6.67
C HIS A 93 -11.24 3.26 7.83
N LEU A 94 -11.82 2.17 8.32
CA LEU A 94 -12.78 2.20 9.42
C LEU A 94 -12.13 2.67 10.72
N PHE A 95 -10.99 2.08 11.09
CA PHE A 95 -10.27 2.44 12.31
C PHE A 95 -9.55 3.80 12.23
N TRP A 96 -9.29 4.31 11.03
CA TRP A 96 -8.80 5.68 10.85
C TRP A 96 -9.88 6.73 11.09
N SER A 97 -11.14 6.45 10.72
CA SER A 97 -12.24 7.42 10.89
C SER A 97 -12.65 7.65 12.35
N GLU A 98 -12.37 6.70 13.24
CA GLU A 98 -12.68 6.81 14.67
C GLU A 98 -11.54 7.43 15.50
N GLY A 99 -10.44 7.84 14.86
CA GLY A 99 -9.24 8.37 15.52
C GLY A 99 -8.99 9.86 15.37
N GLY A 100 -9.87 10.59 14.68
CA GLY A 100 -9.79 12.04 14.46
C GLY A 100 -10.51 12.85 15.52
#